data_AF-A0A316V2G8-F1
#
_entry.id   AF-A0A316V2G8-F1
#
_cell.length_a   1.000
_cell.length_b   1.000
_cell.length_c   1.000
_cell.angle_alpha   90.00
_cell.angle_beta   90.00
_cell.angle_gamma   90.00
#
_symmetry.space_group_name_H-M   'P 1'
#
loop_
_entity.id
_entity.type
_entity.pdbx_description
1 polymer ?
#
loop_
_entity_poly.entity_id
_entity_poly.type
_entity_poly.pdbx_seq_one_letter_code
_entity_poly.pdbx_strand_id
1 'polypeptide(L)'
;MNPVAARFALRSAARPAALRSSILQQSQRRFAASEHMGQDLIKERNHHKDHAGKSADLWRKVSIYGCLPFAVVMAVYIYRIEAEHLHHRDHEIHENGGELPETTKYEYNDMRKKPFPWANDGKDNSFFFNPKANRSVDL
;
A
#
# COMPACT_ATOMS: atom_id res chain seq x y z
N MET A 1 -102.81 -14.58 21.52
CA MET A 1 -101.77 -14.18 22.48
C MET A 1 -100.48 -13.95 21.70
N ASN A 2 -99.93 -12.74 21.83
CA ASN A 2 -98.70 -12.26 21.21
C ASN A 2 -97.44 -12.79 21.96
N PRO A 3 -96.23 -12.65 21.39
CA PRO A 3 -95.06 -13.52 21.59
C PRO A 3 -94.18 -13.08 22.78
N VAL A 4 -93.05 -13.78 23.03
CA VAL A 4 -91.70 -13.22 23.28
C VAL A 4 -90.72 -14.29 23.81
N ALA A 5 -89.42 -14.05 23.56
CA ALA A 5 -88.20 -14.57 24.22
C ALA A 5 -87.59 -15.85 23.64
N ALA A 6 -86.28 -16.00 23.51
CA ALA A 6 -85.15 -15.06 23.66
C ALA A 6 -83.95 -15.63 22.89
N ARG A 7 -83.09 -14.71 22.42
CA ARG A 7 -81.83 -15.03 21.74
C ARG A 7 -80.80 -15.49 22.77
N PHE A 8 -80.17 -16.65 22.54
CA PHE A 8 -78.87 -16.97 23.12
C PHE A 8 -77.88 -17.27 21.99
N ALA A 9 -76.94 -16.37 21.78
CA ALA A 9 -75.85 -16.56 20.84
C ALA A 9 -74.68 -17.25 21.57
N LEU A 10 -74.38 -18.49 21.18
CA LEU A 10 -73.17 -19.18 21.61
C LEU A 10 -71.98 -18.57 20.87
N ARG A 11 -71.14 -17.79 21.55
CA ARG A 11 -69.87 -17.32 20.99
C ARG A 11 -68.85 -18.46 21.06
N SER A 12 -68.64 -19.15 19.93
CA SER A 12 -67.50 -20.06 19.77
C SER A 12 -66.22 -19.24 19.59
N ALA A 13 -65.26 -19.42 20.50
CA ALA A 13 -63.95 -18.79 20.43
C ALA A 13 -63.07 -19.52 19.40
N ALA A 14 -63.03 -19.04 18.17
CA ALA A 14 -62.03 -19.46 17.20
C ALA A 14 -60.70 -18.76 17.50
N ARG A 15 -59.69 -19.53 17.92
CA ARG A 15 -58.30 -19.11 18.08
C ARG A 15 -57.77 -18.52 16.76
N PRO A 16 -57.07 -17.37 16.74
CA PRO A 16 -56.43 -16.89 15.53
C PRO A 16 -55.24 -17.79 15.19
N ALA A 17 -55.35 -18.58 14.11
CA ALA A 17 -54.23 -19.27 13.47
C ALA A 17 -53.35 -18.30 12.66
N ALA A 18 -53.01 -17.15 13.24
CA ALA A 18 -52.15 -16.15 12.62
C ALA A 18 -50.78 -16.22 13.28
N LEU A 19 -49.93 -17.19 12.89
CA LEU A 19 -48.49 -17.20 13.19
C LEU A 19 -47.77 -18.38 12.51
N ARG A 20 -48.03 -18.67 11.22
CA ARG A 20 -47.22 -19.64 10.45
C ARG A 20 -46.97 -19.27 8.98
N SER A 21 -47.16 -18.01 8.58
CA SER A 21 -46.91 -17.58 7.20
C SER A 21 -45.73 -16.63 7.01
N SER A 22 -45.04 -16.19 8.07
CA SER A 22 -43.93 -15.22 7.93
C SER A 22 -42.56 -15.84 7.59
N ILE A 23 -42.36 -17.15 7.77
CA ILE A 23 -41.03 -17.77 7.56
C ILE A 23 -40.80 -18.16 6.08
N LEU A 24 -41.86 -18.44 5.32
CA LEU A 24 -41.72 -18.78 3.89
C LEU A 24 -41.55 -17.54 3.00
N GLN A 25 -41.98 -16.35 3.46
CA GLN A 25 -41.91 -15.11 2.68
C GLN A 25 -40.52 -14.46 2.69
N GLN A 26 -39.61 -14.90 3.56
CA GLN A 26 -38.25 -14.34 3.63
C GLN A 26 -37.25 -15.01 2.67
N SER A 27 -37.64 -16.13 2.04
CA SER A 27 -36.81 -16.82 1.02
C SER A 27 -36.96 -16.27 -0.40
N GLN A 28 -37.84 -15.28 -0.61
CA GLN A 28 -37.96 -14.55 -1.87
C GLN A 28 -37.46 -13.11 -1.76
N ARG A 29 -36.29 -12.90 -1.12
CA ARG A 29 -35.41 -11.81 -1.58
C ARG A 29 -34.84 -12.22 -2.94
N ARG A 30 -35.71 -12.31 -3.95
CA ARG A 30 -35.30 -12.24 -5.35
C ARG A 30 -34.70 -10.86 -5.49
N PHE A 31 -33.38 -10.77 -5.60
CA PHE A 31 -32.71 -9.55 -6.02
C PHE A 31 -33.49 -9.01 -7.21
N ALA A 32 -34.04 -7.80 -7.08
CA ALA A 32 -34.74 -7.13 -8.17
C ALA A 32 -33.70 -6.64 -9.20
N ALA A 33 -32.93 -7.57 -9.77
CA ALA A 33 -32.14 -7.34 -10.95
C ALA A 33 -33.12 -7.37 -12.12
N SER A 34 -33.59 -6.20 -12.57
CA SER A 34 -34.21 -6.14 -13.88
C SER A 34 -33.15 -6.50 -14.93
N GLU A 35 -33.53 -7.17 -16.01
CA GLU A 35 -32.60 -7.45 -17.12
C GLU A 35 -31.92 -6.17 -17.62
N HIS A 36 -32.64 -5.04 -17.55
CA HIS A 36 -32.11 -3.71 -17.85
C HIS A 36 -30.95 -3.31 -16.94
N MET A 37 -31.06 -3.51 -15.62
CA MET A 37 -29.96 -3.25 -14.68
C MET A 37 -28.75 -4.17 -14.94
N GLY A 38 -28.99 -5.43 -15.30
CA GLY A 38 -27.93 -6.36 -15.69
C GLY A 38 -27.19 -5.89 -16.96
N GLN A 39 -27.92 -5.43 -17.97
CA GLN A 39 -27.34 -4.91 -19.21
C GLN A 39 -26.52 -3.64 -19.00
N ASP A 40 -26.98 -2.73 -18.15
CA ASP A 40 -26.25 -1.49 -17.86
C ASP A 40 -24.94 -1.76 -17.11
N LEU A 41 -24.95 -2.65 -16.12
CA LEU A 41 -23.72 -3.09 -15.45
C LEU A 41 -22.73 -3.75 -16.42
N ILE A 42 -23.20 -4.54 -17.38
CA ILE A 42 -22.34 -5.14 -18.40
C ILE A 42 -21.75 -4.05 -19.32
N LYS A 43 -22.55 -3.07 -19.74
CA LYS A 43 -22.08 -1.92 -20.55
C LYS A 43 -21.02 -1.12 -19.80
N GLU A 44 -21.27 -0.77 -18.54
CA GLU A 44 -20.31 -0.05 -17.69
C GLU A 44 -19.01 -0.83 -17.50
N ARG A 45 -19.09 -2.14 -17.24
CA ARG A 45 -17.90 -3.00 -17.12
C ARG A 45 -17.09 -3.04 -18.41
N ASN A 46 -17.75 -3.12 -19.57
CA ASN A 46 -17.07 -3.10 -20.86
C ASN A 46 -16.43 -1.73 -21.13
N HIS A 47 -17.12 -0.64 -20.81
CA HIS A 47 -16.57 0.71 -20.91
C HIS A 47 -15.33 0.89 -20.02
N HIS A 48 -15.38 0.45 -18.76
CA HIS A 48 -14.21 0.50 -17.87
C HIS A 48 -13.04 -0.35 -18.38
N LYS A 49 -13.32 -1.52 -18.94
CA LYS A 49 -12.27 -2.36 -19.54
C LYS A 49 -11.60 -1.67 -20.73
N ASP A 50 -12.38 -1.08 -21.63
CA ASP A 50 -11.86 -0.36 -22.80
C ASP A 50 -11.05 0.88 -22.37
N HIS A 51 -11.58 1.67 -21.42
CA HIS A 51 -10.87 2.82 -20.87
C HIS A 51 -9.57 2.41 -20.18
N ALA A 52 -9.59 1.35 -19.37
CA ALA A 52 -8.39 0.82 -18.71
C ALA A 52 -7.35 0.34 -19.73
N GLY A 53 -7.77 -0.32 -20.82
CA GLY A 53 -6.87 -0.73 -21.90
C GLY A 53 -6.18 0.45 -22.57
N LYS A 54 -6.93 1.52 -22.89
CA LYS A 54 -6.39 2.75 -23.48
C LYS A 54 -5.44 3.47 -22.52
N SER A 55 -5.82 3.60 -21.26
CA SER A 55 -4.99 4.22 -20.22
C SER A 55 -3.71 3.43 -19.97
N ALA A 56 -3.78 2.10 -19.95
CA ALA A 56 -2.58 1.25 -19.82
C ALA A 56 -1.63 1.40 -21.02
N ASP A 57 -2.15 1.46 -22.26
CA ASP A 57 -1.32 1.66 -23.44
C ASP A 57 -0.67 3.05 -23.45
N LEU A 58 -1.38 4.09 -23.00
CA LEU A 58 -0.81 5.43 -22.82
C LEU A 58 0.35 5.40 -21.82
N TRP A 59 0.16 4.83 -20.63
CA TRP A 59 1.21 4.78 -19.61
C TRP A 59 2.40 3.93 -20.04
N ARG A 60 2.17 2.82 -20.74
CA ARG A 60 3.24 2.02 -21.35
C ARG A 60 4.12 2.88 -22.27
N LYS A 61 3.50 3.70 -23.13
CA LYS A 61 4.25 4.60 -24.04
C LYS A 61 5.00 5.67 -23.27
N VAL A 62 4.40 6.30 -22.26
CA VAL A 62 5.07 7.32 -21.44
C VAL A 62 6.27 6.71 -20.72
N SER A 63 6.15 5.51 -20.15
CA SER A 63 7.26 4.84 -19.48
C SER A 63 8.41 4.50 -20.46
N ILE A 64 8.09 3.98 -21.65
CA ILE A 64 9.11 3.55 -22.63
C ILE A 64 9.72 4.73 -23.37
N TYR A 65 8.93 5.73 -23.78
CA TYR A 65 9.40 6.82 -24.63
C TYR A 65 9.71 8.11 -23.87
N GLY A 66 9.22 8.26 -22.63
CA GLY A 66 9.54 9.38 -21.76
C GLY A 66 10.53 8.98 -20.66
N CYS A 67 10.14 8.05 -19.80
CA CYS A 67 10.93 7.72 -18.62
C CYS A 67 12.25 7.02 -18.95
N LEU A 68 12.26 6.06 -19.90
CA LEU A 68 13.48 5.31 -20.21
C LEU A 68 14.58 6.19 -20.84
N PRO A 69 14.31 7.05 -21.86
CA PRO A 69 15.32 7.97 -22.37
C PRO A 69 15.81 8.96 -21.30
N PHE A 70 14.89 9.46 -20.46
CA PHE A 70 15.27 10.34 -19.36
C PHE A 70 16.19 9.64 -18.36
N ALA A 71 15.89 8.39 -18.00
CA ALA A 71 16.73 7.59 -17.11
C ALA A 71 18.13 7.36 -17.71
N VAL A 72 18.26 7.17 -19.02
CA VAL A 72 19.57 7.05 -19.70
C VAL A 72 20.37 8.34 -19.58
N VAL A 73 19.75 9.50 -19.85
CA VAL A 73 20.42 10.81 -19.71
C VAL A 73 20.90 11.03 -18.27
N MET A 74 20.03 10.75 -17.30
CA MET A 74 20.38 10.84 -15.88
C MET A 74 21.49 9.87 -15.49
N ALA A 75 21.49 8.64 -16.00
CA ALA A 75 22.54 7.67 -15.73
C ALA A 75 23.91 8.15 -16.22
N VAL A 76 23.99 8.72 -17.42
CA VAL A 76 25.25 9.29 -17.96
C VAL A 76 25.71 10.48 -17.12
N TYR A 77 24.79 11.36 -16.74
CA TYR A 77 25.11 12.52 -15.90
C TYR A 77 25.64 12.12 -14.52
N ILE A 78 24.95 11.19 -13.84
CA ILE A 78 25.35 10.69 -12.52
C ILE A 78 26.67 9.92 -12.62
N TYR A 79 26.89 9.14 -13.68
CA TYR A 79 28.15 8.43 -13.89
C TYR A 79 29.36 9.38 -13.90
N ARG A 80 29.23 10.53 -14.58
CA ARG A 80 30.30 11.53 -14.60
C ARG A 80 30.58 12.09 -13.20
N ILE A 81 29.53 12.45 -12.47
CA ILE A 81 29.65 13.00 -11.11
C ILE A 81 30.29 11.96 -10.19
N GLU A 82 29.87 10.71 -10.26
CA GLU A 82 30.44 9.64 -9.44
C GLU A 82 31.91 9.38 -9.78
N ALA A 83 32.29 9.42 -11.06
CA ALA A 83 33.68 9.32 -11.48
C ALA A 83 34.55 10.46 -10.88
N GLU A 84 34.03 11.69 -10.83
CA GLU A 84 34.70 12.83 -10.18
C GLU A 84 34.83 12.61 -8.66
N HIS A 85 33.78 12.08 -7.98
CA HIS A 85 33.85 11.73 -6.55
C HIS A 85 34.87 10.63 -6.26
N LEU A 86 34.96 9.61 -7.10
CA LEU A 86 35.95 8.54 -6.96
C LEU A 86 37.37 9.09 -7.10
N HIS A 87 37.61 9.95 -8.10
CA HIS A 87 38.91 10.57 -8.31
C HIS A 87 39.33 11.47 -7.14
N HIS A 88 38.42 12.31 -6.63
CA HIS A 88 38.70 13.12 -5.45
C HIS A 88 39.02 12.27 -4.22
N ARG A 89 38.22 11.23 -3.97
CA ARG A 89 38.46 10.33 -2.84
C ARG A 89 39.80 9.62 -2.94
N ASP A 90 40.16 9.12 -4.11
CA ASP A 90 41.43 8.42 -4.31
C ASP A 90 42.62 9.38 -4.21
N HIS A 91 42.47 10.64 -4.63
CA HIS A 91 43.46 11.69 -4.42
C HIS A 91 43.66 12.01 -2.93
N GLU A 92 42.58 12.23 -2.17
CA GLU A 92 42.65 12.48 -0.73
C GLU A 92 43.33 11.33 0.02
N ILE A 93 43.01 10.08 -0.33
CA ILE A 93 43.64 8.91 0.30
C ILE A 93 45.13 8.85 -0.05
N HIS A 94 45.49 9.12 -1.31
CA HIS A 94 46.88 9.10 -1.74
C HIS A 94 47.73 10.19 -1.07
N GLU A 95 47.19 11.40 -0.92
CA GLU A 95 47.88 12.51 -0.22
C GLU A 95 48.06 12.26 1.28
N ASN A 96 47.16 11.48 1.89
CA ASN A 96 47.21 11.15 3.32
C ASN A 96 47.88 9.79 3.61
N GLY A 97 48.83 9.37 2.75
CA GLY A 97 49.65 8.18 3.00
C GLY A 97 48.92 6.85 2.83
N GLY A 98 47.82 6.82 2.08
CA GLY A 98 47.01 5.62 1.84
C GLY A 98 45.88 5.41 2.83
N GLU A 99 45.68 6.34 3.77
CA GLU A 99 44.58 6.34 4.72
C GLU A 99 43.63 7.53 4.49
N LEU A 100 42.45 7.48 5.11
CA LEU A 100 41.51 8.60 5.04
C LEU A 100 42.08 9.84 5.75
N PRO A 101 41.81 11.06 5.25
CA PRO A 101 42.17 12.28 5.95
C PRO A 101 41.66 12.26 7.39
N GLU A 102 42.50 12.69 8.33
CA GLU A 102 42.07 12.87 9.70
C GLU A 102 41.05 14.02 9.76
N THR A 103 39.77 13.68 10.00
CA THR A 103 38.71 14.68 10.14
C THR A 103 38.63 15.21 11.57
N THR A 104 38.44 16.51 11.75
CA THR A 104 38.23 17.11 13.08
C THR A 104 37.05 16.43 13.79
N LYS A 105 37.31 15.78 14.93
CA LYS A 105 36.26 15.13 15.72
C LYS A 105 35.58 16.17 16.61
N TYR A 106 34.32 16.46 16.32
CA TYR A 106 33.48 17.24 17.22
C TYR A 106 32.73 16.33 18.21
N GLU A 107 32.33 16.87 19.36
CA GLU A 107 31.61 16.13 20.41
C GLU A 107 30.31 15.48 19.89
N TYR A 108 29.64 16.13 18.95
CA TYR A 108 28.40 15.64 18.36
C TYR A 108 28.61 14.57 17.28
N ASN A 109 29.84 14.36 16.80
CA ASN A 109 30.14 13.31 15.83
C ASN A 109 30.23 11.96 16.54
N ASP A 110 29.72 10.92 15.89
CA ASP A 110 29.85 9.53 16.35
C ASP A 110 29.31 9.26 17.77
N MET A 111 28.42 10.12 18.29
CA MET A 111 27.84 9.94 19.63
C MET A 111 27.14 8.58 19.76
N ARG A 112 27.41 7.90 20.88
CA ARG A 112 26.76 6.64 21.28
C ARG A 112 26.31 6.74 22.74
N LYS A 113 25.01 6.62 22.98
CA LYS A 113 24.44 6.52 24.34
C LYS A 113 24.30 5.07 24.81
N LYS A 114 24.11 4.16 23.84
CA LYS A 114 24.00 2.72 24.02
C LYS A 114 24.65 2.08 22.79
N PRO A 115 25.42 0.99 22.94
CA PRO A 115 25.99 0.29 21.81
C PRO A 115 24.91 -0.33 20.92
N PHE A 116 25.22 -0.52 19.65
CA PHE A 116 24.36 -1.25 18.74
C PHE A 116 24.25 -2.73 19.14
N PRO A 117 23.11 -3.39 18.91
CA PRO A 117 22.92 -4.80 19.27
C PRO A 117 23.84 -5.79 18.55
N TRP A 118 24.48 -5.38 17.46
CA TRP A 118 25.41 -6.19 16.65
C TRP A 118 26.87 -5.76 16.82
N ALA A 119 27.15 -4.81 17.74
CA ALA A 119 28.51 -4.39 18.00
C ALA A 119 29.39 -5.60 18.37
N ASN A 120 30.52 -5.73 17.69
CA ASN A 120 31.42 -6.87 17.81
C ASN A 120 32.88 -6.40 17.76
N ASP A 121 33.80 -7.24 18.25
CA ASP A 121 35.24 -7.03 18.16
C ASP A 121 35.74 -5.66 18.67
N GLY A 122 35.08 -5.11 19.69
CA GLY A 122 35.45 -3.82 20.29
C GLY A 122 35.02 -2.59 19.48
N LYS A 123 34.20 -2.75 18.43
CA LYS A 123 33.75 -1.68 17.54
C LYS A 123 32.23 -1.51 17.53
N ASP A 124 31.75 -0.27 17.56
CA ASP A 124 30.33 0.11 17.56
C ASP A 124 29.92 0.87 16.28
N ASN A 125 30.18 0.22 15.15
CA ASN A 125 29.95 0.75 13.82
C ASN A 125 28.49 0.58 13.38
N SER A 126 28.00 1.49 12.52
CA SER A 126 26.66 1.43 11.95
C SER A 126 26.51 0.26 10.95
N PHE A 127 25.27 -0.08 10.59
CA PHE A 127 25.00 -1.21 9.70
C PHE A 127 25.59 -1.05 8.29
N PHE A 128 25.63 0.19 7.77
CA PHE A 128 26.24 0.53 6.48
C PHE A 128 27.62 1.19 6.66
N PHE A 129 28.39 0.73 7.65
CA PHE A 129 29.74 1.22 7.87
C PHE A 129 30.67 0.82 6.72
N ASN A 130 31.38 1.81 6.17
CA ASN A 130 32.41 1.59 5.17
C ASN A 130 33.77 2.08 5.72
N PRO A 131 34.75 1.19 5.95
CA PRO A 131 36.07 1.61 6.47
C PRO A 131 36.83 2.55 5.50
N LYS A 132 36.43 2.59 4.22
CA LYS A 132 37.00 3.50 3.21
C LYS A 132 36.29 4.87 3.14
N ALA A 133 35.28 5.12 3.97
CA ALA A 133 34.57 6.40 3.99
C ALA A 133 34.19 6.87 5.41
N ASN A 134 34.23 5.99 6.41
CA ASN A 134 33.78 6.27 7.76
C ASN A 134 34.88 5.91 8.77
N ARG A 135 35.01 6.75 9.79
CA ARG A 135 35.84 6.49 10.96
C ARG A 135 35.18 5.42 11.84
N SER A 136 35.96 4.45 12.31
CA SER A 136 35.46 3.45 13.25
C SER A 136 35.19 4.04 14.63
N VAL A 137 34.14 3.57 15.29
CA VAL A 137 33.81 3.95 16.68
C VAL A 137 34.15 2.78 17.61
N ASP A 138 34.85 3.07 18.71
CA ASP A 138 35.21 2.07 19.72
C ASP A 138 34.08 1.88 20.74
N LEU A 139 33.98 0.68 21.31
CA LEU A 139 33.04 0.30 22.39
C LEU A 139 33.50 0.76 23.77
#